data_AF-A0A559IWA2-F1
#
_entry.id   AF-A0A559IWA2-F1
#
_cell.length_a   1.000
_cell.length_b   1.000
_cell.length_c   1.000
_cell.angle_alpha   90.00
_cell.angle_beta   90.00
_cell.angle_gamma   90.00
#
_symmetry.space_group_name_H-M   'P 1'
#
loop_
_entity.id
_entity.type
_entity.pdbx_description
1 polymer ?
#
loop_
_entity_poly.entity_id
_entity_poly.type
_entity_poly.pdbx_seq_one_letter_code
_entity_poly.pdbx_strand_id
1 'polypeptide(L)' 'MIQTTEQIEMLDRRNEILRRNIHQYLVHDNQYGLSNQDQFLLNQMVKEWHTTNYELQGAR' A
#
# COMPACT_ATOMS: atom_id res chain seq x y z
N MET A 1 -7.26 22.00 12.34
CA MET A 1 -7.76 20.77 12.98
C MET A 1 -8.69 19.96 12.08
N ILE A 2 -9.58 20.55 11.26
CA ILE A 2 -10.44 19.76 10.33
C ILE A 2 -9.63 19.08 9.20
N GLN A 3 -8.59 19.74 8.65
CA GLN A 3 -7.75 19.18 7.58
C GLN A 3 -6.96 17.92 7.97
N THR A 4 -6.64 17.75 9.26
CA THR A 4 -5.83 16.62 9.73
C THR A 4 -6.64 15.32 9.77
N THR A 5 -7.94 15.40 10.09
CA THR A 5 -8.82 14.22 10.12
C THR A 5 -9.08 13.65 8.72
N GLU A 6 -9.40 14.50 7.75
CA GLU A 6 -9.60 14.08 6.35
C GLU A 6 -8.32 13.48 5.75
N GLN A 7 -7.16 14.03 6.11
CA GLN A 7 -5.87 13.50 5.69
C GLN A 7 -5.61 12.10 6.28
N ILE A 8 -5.88 11.89 7.56
CA ILE A 8 -5.74 10.56 8.20
C ILE A 8 -6.67 9.55 7.54
N GLU A 9 -7.94 9.89 7.31
CA GLU A 9 -8.91 9.00 6.64
C GLU A 9 -8.46 8.62 5.22
N MET A 10 -7.94 9.58 4.46
CA MET A 10 -7.40 9.33 3.13
C MET A 10 -6.21 8.36 3.18
N LEU A 11 -5.29 8.58 4.13
CA LEU A 11 -4.12 7.72 4.26
C LEU A 11 -4.49 6.31 4.74
N ASP A 12 -5.42 6.17 5.68
CA ASP A 12 -5.93 4.87 6.13
C ASP A 12 -6.59 4.11 4.97
N ARG A 13 -7.41 4.79 4.15
CA ARG A 13 -8.02 4.20 2.96
C ARG A 13 -6.97 3.75 1.93
N ARG A 14 -5.95 4.57 1.68
CA ARG A 14 -4.83 4.23 0.79
C ARG A 14 -4.07 3.01 1.32
N ASN A 15 -3.83 2.95 2.63
CA ASN A 15 -3.16 1.83 3.28
C ASN A 15 -3.92 0.53 3.08
N GLU A 16 -5.25 0.55 3.28
CA GLU A 16 -6.10 -0.61 3.09
C GLU A 16 -6.06 -1.14 1.65
N ILE A 17 -6.17 -0.25 0.65
CA ILE A 17 -6.09 -0.61 -0.77
C ILE A 17 -4.73 -1.24 -1.09
N LEU A 18 -3.63 -0.62 -0.66
CA LEU A 18 -2.29 -1.13 -0.89
C LEU A 18 -2.10 -2.52 -0.27
N ARG A 19 -2.53 -2.74 0.97
CA ARG A 19 -2.43 -4.05 1.62
C ARG A 19 -3.22 -5.13 0.87
N ARG A 20 -4.44 -4.82 0.42
CA ARG A 20 -5.26 -5.75 -0.36
C ARG A 20 -4.58 -6.13 -1.68
N ASN A 21 -4.07 -5.14 -2.41
CA ASN A 21 -3.40 -5.38 -3.69
C ASN A 21 -2.08 -6.15 -3.52
N ILE A 22 -1.23 -5.74 -2.56
CA ILE A 22 0.01 -6.46 -2.23
C ILE A 22 -0.29 -7.92 -1.90
N HIS A 23 -1.31 -8.18 -1.08
CA HIS A 23 -1.70 -9.54 -0.74
C HIS A 23 -2.12 -10.36 -1.97
N GLN A 24 -2.91 -9.79 -2.88
CA GLN A 24 -3.31 -10.47 -4.12
C GLN A 24 -2.10 -10.82 -5.00
N TYR A 25 -1.14 -9.90 -5.15
CA TYR A 25 0.08 -10.15 -5.91
C TYR A 25 0.94 -11.23 -5.27
N LEU A 26 1.08 -11.24 -3.95
CA LEU A 26 1.82 -12.29 -3.23
C LEU A 26 1.14 -13.66 -3.35
N VAL A 27 -0.19 -13.73 -3.29
CA VAL A 27 -0.92 -14.98 -3.52
C VAL A 27 -0.69 -15.48 -4.95
N HIS A 28 -0.73 -14.59 -5.94
CA HIS A 28 -0.47 -14.96 -7.33
C HIS A 28 0.98 -15.43 -7.54
N ASP A 29 1.96 -14.70 -6.99
CA ASP A 29 3.38 -15.07 -7.03
C ASP A 29 3.63 -16.46 -6.45
N ASN A 30 3.04 -16.73 -5.29
CA ASN A 30 3.19 -18.02 -4.62
C ASN A 30 2.55 -19.19 -5.39
N GLN A 31 1.52 -18.92 -6.21
CA GLN A 31 0.81 -19.96 -6.97
C GLN A 31 1.40 -20.19 -8.35
N TYR A 32 1.75 -19.13 -9.06
CA TYR A 32 2.08 -19.16 -10.49
C TYR A 32 3.39 -18.42 -10.83
N GLY A 33 3.96 -17.68 -9.86
CA GLY A 33 5.02 -16.71 -10.10
C GLY A 33 4.48 -15.40 -10.69
N LEU A 34 5.24 -14.31 -10.53
CA LEU A 34 4.96 -13.03 -11.18
C LEU A 34 5.81 -12.82 -12.44
N SER A 35 5.24 -12.10 -13.41
CA SER A 35 6.02 -11.51 -14.49
C SER A 35 6.97 -10.43 -13.94
N ASN A 36 8.03 -10.09 -14.68
CA ASN A 36 8.93 -9.00 -14.27
C ASN A 36 8.19 -7.66 -14.08
N GLN A 37 7.15 -7.41 -14.89
CA GLN A 37 6.33 -6.20 -14.77
C GLN A 37 5.49 -6.22 -13.49
N ASP A 38 4.88 -7.36 -13.18
CA ASP A 38 4.08 -7.52 -11.97
C ASP A 38 4.94 -7.49 -10.70
N GLN A 39 6.14 -8.07 -10.76
CA GLN A 39 7.13 -7.97 -9.69
C GLN A 39 7.57 -6.51 -9.46
N PHE A 40 7.80 -5.76 -10.55
CA PHE A 40 8.11 -4.34 -10.45
C PHE A 40 6.96 -3.56 -9.79
N LEU A 41 5.72 -3.81 -10.21
CA LEU A 41 4.54 -3.15 -9.66
C LEU A 41 4.34 -3.50 -8.17
N LEU A 42 4.48 -4.77 -7.79
CA LEU A 42 4.45 -5.21 -6.40
C LEU A 42 5.49 -4.45 -5.56
N ASN A 43 6.73 -4.36 -6.05
CA ASN A 43 7.79 -3.63 -5.35
C ASN A 43 7.48 -2.13 -5.20
N GLN A 44 6.82 -1.50 -6.19
CA GLN A 44 6.37 -0.12 -6.07
C GLN A 44 5.26 0.04 -5.02
N MET A 45 4.27 -0.87 -5.01
CA MET A 45 3.19 -0.84 -4.02
C MET A 45 3.71 -1.04 -2.60
N VAL A 46 4.69 -1.92 -2.39
CA VAL A 46 5.32 -2.11 -1.07
C VAL A 46 6.03 -0.83 -0.61
N LYS A 47 6.78 -0.16 -1.49
CA LYS A 47 7.40 1.14 -1.16
C LYS A 47 6.36 2.19 -0.81
N GLU A 48 5.31 2.29 -1.62
CA GLU A 48 4.20 3.22 -1.38
C GLU A 48 3.49 2.95 -0.06
N TRP A 49 3.31 1.68 0.29
CA TRP A 49 2.73 1.27 1.57
C TRP A 49 3.59 1.68 2.76
N HIS A 50 4.92 1.55 2.66
CA HIS A 50 5.84 2.06 3.70
C HIS A 50 5.77 3.58 3.84
N THR A 51 5.74 4.32 2.72
CA THR A 51 5.57 5.78 2.76
C THR A 51 4.24 6.17 3.40
N THR A 52 3.14 5.51 3.01
CA THR A 52 1.80 5.78 3.56
C THR A 52 1.76 5.51 5.07
N ASN A 53 2.39 4.44 5.54
CA ASN A 53 2.52 4.16 6.97
C ASN A 53 3.32 5.22 7.71
N TYR A 54 4.42 5.71 7.13
CA TYR A 54 5.23 6.77 7.73
C TYR A 54 4.43 8.08 7.83
N GLU A 55 3.69 8.44 6.78
CA GLU A 55 2.79 9.60 6.78
C GLU A 55 1.66 9.46 7.82
N LEU A 56 1.06 8.28 7.95
CA LEU A 56 0.05 7.97 8.98
C LEU A 56 0.60 8.12 10.39
N GLN A 57 1.83 7.62 10.64
CA GLN A 57 2.47 7.74 11.95
C GLN A 57 2.83 9.19 12.28
N GLY A 58 3.21 10.00 11.28
CA GLY A 58 3.46 11.43 11.48
C GLY A 58 2.21 12.28 11.62
N ALA A 59 1.06 11.81 11.11
CA ALA A 59 -0.22 12.50 11.19
C ALA A 59 -1.03 12.17 12.46
N ARG A 60 -0.72 11.06 13.13
CA ARG A 60 -1.32 10.63 14.41
C ARG A 60 -0.59 11.23 15.61
#